data_AF-R9L5W8-F1
#
_entry.id   AF-R9L5W8-F1
#
_cell.length_a   1.000
_cell.length_b   1.000
_cell.length_c   1.000
_cell.angle_alpha   90.00
_cell.angle_beta   90.00
_cell.angle_gamma   90.00
#
_symmetry.space_group_name_H-M   'P 1'
#
loop_
_entity.id
_entity.type
_entity.pdbx_description
1 polymer ?
#
loop_
_entity_poly.entity_id
_entity_poly.type
_entity_poly.pdbx_seq_one_letter_code
_entity_poly.pdbx_strand_id
1 'polypeptide(L)'
;WPEGATADQALAQAVYLCEECDAVISEADRAEMLRSCRWKAVDTNGSRRRIAFRLNVFYSPWVRLGEIAASWIESESAPELRQNFINSWLAEPYKEIDRQMDAETLLETRQGQYPAGRVPPDTVMLTGGVDVQKRCLYWTVRAWRVNMTSFNVAHGQAFSWGELERVMNAWYEDAQGGKYQVNLCLVDAGYETDTVFDFCAVNSSWAVASRGSSSRMQSKYRAGRIERNGMADGQLMLWVDTDFYKDMIFSRLFREVENGGWFLHDGCDPEYAEQITAEHKVIERRRGHLVSRWEQKVSGGDNHYLDCEVYAACAADVYGLRTIYSRQAQAEQPPPQPESRPERPRRHGKSFRRRGSV
;
A
#
# COMPACT_ATOMS: atom_id res chain seq x y z
N TRP A 1 13.68 -18.41 -28.41
CA TRP A 1 15.11 -18.06 -28.62
C TRP A 1 15.87 -18.48 -27.35
N PRO A 2 17.20 -18.70 -27.41
CA PRO A 2 17.97 -19.08 -26.22
C PRO A 2 17.92 -18.01 -25.14
N GLU A 3 17.95 -18.44 -23.87
CA GLU A 3 18.06 -17.53 -22.72
C GLU A 3 19.38 -16.74 -22.81
N GLY A 4 19.32 -15.42 -22.61
CA GLY A 4 20.47 -14.52 -22.76
C GLY A 4 20.85 -14.15 -24.20
N ALA A 5 20.03 -14.48 -25.20
CA ALA A 5 20.28 -14.07 -26.59
C ALA A 5 20.14 -12.55 -26.81
N THR A 6 20.93 -12.00 -27.73
CA THR A 6 20.79 -10.60 -28.18
C THR A 6 19.60 -10.42 -29.12
N ALA A 7 19.17 -9.18 -29.36
CA ALA A 7 18.10 -8.87 -30.31
C ALA A 7 18.39 -9.42 -31.73
N ASP A 8 19.63 -9.30 -32.21
CA ASP A 8 20.07 -9.86 -33.50
C ASP A 8 20.00 -11.40 -33.54
N GLN A 9 20.38 -12.05 -32.44
CA GLN A 9 20.31 -13.51 -32.32
C GLN A 9 18.85 -13.98 -32.29
N ALA A 10 17.99 -13.29 -31.54
CA ALA A 10 16.57 -13.57 -31.51
C ALA A 10 15.90 -13.35 -32.88
N LEU A 11 16.28 -12.29 -33.59
CA LEU A 11 15.80 -12.00 -34.95
C LEU A 11 16.05 -13.17 -35.90
N ALA A 12 17.20 -13.84 -35.78
CA ALA A 12 17.59 -14.94 -36.65
C ALA A 12 17.05 -16.31 -36.21
N GLN A 13 16.83 -16.53 -34.91
CA GLN A 13 16.64 -17.87 -34.33
C GLN A 13 15.32 -18.06 -33.57
N ALA A 14 14.50 -17.02 -33.42
CA ALA A 14 13.25 -17.16 -32.69
C ALA A 14 12.29 -18.09 -33.43
N VAL A 15 11.76 -19.03 -32.65
CA VAL A 15 10.64 -19.88 -33.01
C VAL A 15 9.57 -19.75 -31.93
N TYR A 16 8.33 -20.05 -32.28
CA TYR A 16 7.25 -20.12 -31.32
C TYR A 16 7.05 -21.57 -30.88
N LEU A 17 6.87 -21.81 -29.58
CA LEU A 17 6.59 -23.14 -29.04
C LEU A 17 5.11 -23.21 -28.66
N CYS A 18 4.43 -24.27 -29.06
CA CYS A 18 3.02 -24.47 -28.70
C CYS A 18 2.88 -24.68 -27.19
N GLU A 19 2.04 -23.89 -26.52
CA GLU A 19 1.85 -23.92 -25.06
C GLU A 19 1.30 -25.25 -24.50
N GLU A 20 0.72 -26.11 -25.35
CA GLU A 20 0.10 -27.38 -24.94
C GLU A 20 0.98 -28.61 -25.17
N CYS A 21 1.89 -28.55 -26.16
CA CYS A 21 2.64 -29.72 -26.61
C CYS A 21 4.11 -29.44 -26.98
N ASP A 22 4.58 -28.22 -26.78
CA ASP A 22 5.94 -27.75 -27.05
C ASP A 22 6.40 -27.91 -28.51
N ALA A 23 5.48 -28.19 -29.44
CA ALA A 23 5.79 -28.29 -30.86
C ALA A 23 6.28 -26.94 -31.40
N VAL A 24 7.34 -26.99 -32.22
CA VAL A 24 7.89 -25.80 -32.88
C VAL A 24 6.96 -25.34 -33.98
N ILE A 25 6.48 -24.11 -33.89
CA ILE A 25 5.68 -23.43 -34.90
C ILE A 25 6.62 -22.54 -35.71
N SER A 26 6.86 -22.92 -36.97
CA SER A 26 7.63 -22.11 -37.93
C SER A 26 6.79 -20.99 -38.53
N GLU A 27 7.42 -20.08 -39.28
CA GLU A 27 6.70 -19.03 -40.03
C GLU A 27 5.73 -19.61 -41.07
N ALA A 28 6.09 -20.75 -41.68
CA ALA A 28 5.23 -21.41 -42.66
C ALA A 28 3.99 -22.00 -41.98
N ASP A 29 4.18 -22.69 -40.85
CA ASP A 29 3.09 -23.24 -40.05
C ASP A 29 2.17 -22.12 -39.57
N ARG A 30 2.75 -21.04 -39.03
CA ARG A 30 2.02 -19.85 -38.60
C ARG A 30 1.19 -19.25 -39.74
N ALA A 31 1.75 -19.10 -40.94
CA ALA A 31 1.01 -18.57 -42.09
C ALA A 31 -0.20 -19.45 -42.48
N GLU A 32 -0.08 -20.76 -42.37
CA GLU A 32 -1.20 -21.70 -42.58
C GLU A 32 -2.24 -21.63 -41.45
N MET A 33 -1.78 -21.58 -40.20
CA MET A 33 -2.64 -21.44 -39.01
C MET A 33 -3.49 -20.16 -39.11
N LEU A 34 -2.89 -19.03 -39.52
CA LEU A 34 -3.60 -17.75 -39.67
C LEU A 34 -4.72 -17.79 -40.70
N ARG A 35 -4.56 -18.53 -41.80
CA ARG A 35 -5.63 -18.74 -42.81
C ARG A 35 -6.80 -19.54 -42.25
N SER A 36 -6.54 -20.37 -41.25
CA SER A 36 -7.51 -21.25 -40.61
C SER A 36 -8.12 -20.66 -39.34
N CYS A 37 -7.62 -19.50 -38.87
CA CYS A 37 -8.12 -18.83 -37.68
C CYS A 37 -9.58 -18.38 -37.82
N ARG A 38 -10.28 -18.33 -36.68
CA ARG A 38 -11.65 -17.81 -36.58
C ARG A 38 -11.74 -16.91 -35.36
N TRP A 39 -12.54 -15.85 -35.45
CA TRP A 39 -12.84 -15.02 -34.29
C TRP A 39 -13.65 -15.82 -33.27
N LYS A 40 -13.18 -15.82 -32.02
CA LYS A 40 -13.87 -16.42 -30.88
C LYS A 40 -14.35 -15.30 -29.95
N ALA A 41 -15.63 -15.32 -29.60
CA ALA A 41 -16.16 -14.43 -28.57
C ALA A 41 -15.56 -14.82 -27.21
N VAL A 42 -14.88 -13.87 -26.55
CA VAL A 42 -14.20 -14.09 -25.26
C VAL A 42 -14.92 -13.41 -24.09
N ASP A 43 -15.60 -12.30 -24.34
CA ASP A 43 -16.39 -11.57 -23.34
C ASP A 43 -17.53 -10.81 -24.03
N THR A 44 -18.67 -10.66 -23.34
CA THR A 44 -19.82 -9.91 -23.85
C THR A 44 -20.52 -9.13 -22.75
N ASN A 45 -20.71 -7.84 -22.98
CA ASN A 45 -21.56 -6.99 -22.13
C ASN A 45 -23.03 -6.96 -22.62
N GLY A 46 -23.41 -7.86 -23.53
CA GLY A 46 -24.75 -7.92 -24.13
C GLY A 46 -25.07 -6.80 -25.12
N SER A 47 -24.17 -5.83 -25.33
CA SER A 47 -24.39 -4.71 -26.26
C SER A 47 -24.08 -5.12 -27.70
N ARG A 48 -25.08 -5.07 -28.57
CA ARG A 48 -24.91 -5.25 -30.02
C ARG A 48 -24.43 -3.98 -30.74
N ARG A 49 -24.26 -2.85 -30.02
CA ARG A 49 -23.92 -1.55 -30.62
C ARG A 49 -22.43 -1.25 -30.68
N ARG A 50 -21.58 -1.91 -29.87
CA ARG A 50 -20.13 -1.71 -29.88
C ARG A 50 -19.45 -3.06 -29.82
N ILE A 51 -18.73 -3.39 -30.88
CA ILE A 51 -17.96 -4.63 -31.00
C ILE A 51 -16.49 -4.23 -30.90
N ALA A 52 -15.76 -4.86 -29.99
CA ALA A 52 -14.32 -4.68 -29.84
C ALA A 52 -13.61 -5.98 -30.24
N PHE A 53 -12.43 -5.85 -30.82
CA PHE A 53 -11.58 -6.97 -31.23
C PHE A 53 -10.28 -6.89 -30.46
N ARG A 54 -9.79 -8.03 -29.95
CA ARG A 54 -8.46 -8.17 -29.37
C ARG A 54 -7.63 -9.05 -30.30
N LEU A 55 -6.55 -8.50 -30.83
CA LEU A 55 -5.62 -9.20 -31.73
C LEU A 55 -4.22 -8.68 -31.46
N ASN A 56 -3.26 -9.58 -31.31
CA ASN A 56 -1.86 -9.21 -31.08
C ASN A 56 -1.00 -9.42 -32.35
N VAL A 57 0.25 -8.98 -32.29
CA VAL A 57 1.21 -9.01 -33.40
C VAL A 57 1.54 -10.43 -33.88
N PHE A 58 1.36 -11.46 -33.05
CA PHE A 58 1.56 -12.85 -33.47
C PHE A 58 0.58 -13.25 -34.58
N TYR A 59 -0.52 -12.52 -34.76
CA TYR A 59 -1.44 -12.72 -35.89
C TYR A 59 -1.10 -11.88 -37.13
N SER A 60 -0.08 -11.03 -37.08
CA SER A 60 0.32 -10.20 -38.22
C SER A 60 1.03 -11.03 -39.30
N PRO A 61 0.57 -11.02 -40.56
CA PRO A 61 1.26 -11.71 -41.65
C PRO A 61 2.51 -10.95 -42.14
N TRP A 62 2.76 -9.74 -41.62
CA TRP A 62 3.86 -8.87 -42.06
C TRP A 62 5.00 -8.78 -41.05
N VAL A 63 4.85 -9.37 -39.87
CA VAL A 63 5.85 -9.32 -38.79
C VAL A 63 6.29 -10.75 -38.47
N ARG A 64 7.59 -11.02 -38.55
CA ARG A 64 8.19 -12.32 -38.25
C ARG A 64 8.29 -12.55 -36.75
N LEU A 65 8.26 -13.81 -36.32
CA LEU A 65 8.49 -14.26 -34.96
C LEU A 65 9.84 -13.75 -34.42
N GLY A 66 10.87 -13.74 -35.27
CA GLY A 66 12.17 -13.12 -34.97
C GLY A 66 12.08 -11.64 -34.62
N GLU A 67 11.28 -10.88 -35.36
CA GLU A 67 11.10 -9.44 -35.13
C GLU A 67 10.33 -9.19 -33.83
N ILE A 68 9.32 -10.01 -33.53
CA ILE A 68 8.60 -9.96 -32.25
C ILE A 68 9.54 -10.23 -31.08
N ALA A 69 10.38 -11.26 -31.19
CA ALA A 69 11.35 -11.62 -30.15
C ALA A 69 12.43 -10.55 -29.96
N ALA A 70 12.97 -10.01 -31.05
CA ALA A 70 13.97 -8.95 -31.02
C ALA A 70 13.40 -7.68 -30.36
N SER A 71 12.19 -7.26 -30.76
CA SER A 71 11.52 -6.11 -30.16
C SER A 71 11.17 -6.31 -28.69
N TRP A 72 10.90 -7.54 -28.23
CA TRP A 72 10.75 -7.84 -26.80
C TRP A 72 12.05 -7.58 -26.04
N ILE A 73 13.17 -8.12 -26.53
CA ILE A 73 14.50 -7.96 -25.90
C ILE A 73 14.90 -6.48 -25.86
N GLU A 74 14.70 -5.74 -26.95
CA GLU A 74 14.96 -4.30 -26.99
C GLU A 74 14.08 -3.52 -26.00
N SER A 75 12.83 -3.95 -25.82
CA SER A 75 11.92 -3.31 -24.89
C SER A 75 12.33 -3.43 -23.42
N GLU A 76 13.18 -4.40 -23.07
CA GLU A 76 13.66 -4.58 -21.70
C GLU A 76 14.58 -3.44 -21.23
N SER A 77 15.14 -2.69 -22.17
CA SER A 77 16.09 -1.60 -21.90
C SER A 77 15.45 -0.36 -21.25
N ALA A 78 14.15 -0.13 -21.47
CA ALA A 78 13.45 1.06 -20.96
C ALA A 78 11.95 0.80 -20.68
N PRO A 79 11.39 1.32 -19.58
CA PRO A 79 9.98 1.15 -19.23
C PRO A 79 9.00 1.60 -20.32
N GLU A 80 9.27 2.72 -21.01
CA GLU A 80 8.42 3.21 -22.09
C GLU A 80 8.38 2.28 -23.31
N LEU A 81 9.50 1.63 -23.62
CA LEU A 81 9.57 0.66 -24.71
C LEU A 81 8.82 -0.62 -24.34
N ARG A 82 8.95 -1.08 -23.09
CA ARG A 82 8.19 -2.20 -22.55
C ARG A 82 6.69 -1.94 -22.56
N GLN A 83 6.27 -0.73 -22.18
CA GLN A 83 4.88 -0.29 -22.29
C GLN A 83 4.38 -0.31 -23.74
N ASN A 84 5.18 0.22 -24.68
CA ASN A 84 4.82 0.23 -26.10
C ASN A 84 4.68 -1.20 -26.63
N PHE A 85 5.61 -2.09 -26.29
CA PHE A 85 5.53 -3.49 -26.69
C PHE A 85 4.24 -4.14 -26.17
N ILE A 86 3.95 -4.05 -24.88
CA ILE A 86 2.75 -4.68 -24.30
C ILE A 86 1.46 -4.10 -24.93
N ASN A 87 1.35 -2.79 -25.06
CA ASN A 87 0.15 -2.17 -25.60
C ASN A 87 -0.01 -2.36 -27.13
N SER A 88 1.06 -2.14 -27.90
CA SER A 88 1.00 -2.09 -29.37
C SER A 88 1.26 -3.46 -30.01
N TRP A 89 2.13 -4.27 -29.42
CA TRP A 89 2.48 -5.59 -29.95
C TRP A 89 1.60 -6.68 -29.35
N LEU A 90 1.43 -6.71 -28.02
CA LEU A 90 0.62 -7.75 -27.37
C LEU A 90 -0.88 -7.41 -27.32
N ALA A 91 -1.26 -6.16 -27.59
CA ALA A 91 -2.63 -5.65 -27.43
C ALA A 91 -3.19 -5.91 -26.02
N GLU A 92 -2.31 -5.82 -25.03
CA GLU A 92 -2.61 -6.03 -23.62
C GLU A 92 -2.54 -4.70 -22.85
N PRO A 93 -3.35 -4.53 -21.81
CA PRO A 93 -3.26 -3.35 -20.96
C PRO A 93 -1.95 -3.36 -20.15
N TYR A 94 -1.09 -2.36 -20.38
CA TYR A 94 0.12 -2.18 -19.56
C TYR A 94 -0.20 -1.61 -18.18
N LYS A 95 0.48 -2.16 -17.16
CA LYS A 95 0.50 -1.66 -15.78
C LYS A 95 1.93 -1.34 -15.40
N GLU A 96 2.18 -0.11 -14.96
CA GLU A 96 3.48 0.29 -14.45
C GLU A 96 3.53 0.06 -12.94
N ILE A 97 4.53 -0.67 -12.45
CA ILE A 97 4.71 -0.87 -11.01
C ILE A 97 5.36 0.40 -10.43
N ASP A 98 4.59 1.15 -9.63
CA ASP A 98 5.01 2.41 -8.99
C ASP A 98 5.75 2.15 -7.67
N ARG A 99 5.25 1.20 -6.87
CA ARG A 99 5.86 0.83 -5.58
C ARG A 99 5.84 -0.67 -5.38
N GLN A 100 7.02 -1.23 -5.19
CA GLN A 100 7.24 -2.61 -4.82
C GLN A 100 8.34 -2.68 -3.77
N MET A 101 8.16 -3.60 -2.83
CA MET A 101 9.18 -4.06 -1.88
C MET A 101 9.17 -5.58 -1.93
N ASP A 102 10.30 -6.24 -1.85
CA ASP A 102 10.39 -7.69 -1.69
C ASP A 102 10.62 -8.07 -0.22
N ALA A 103 10.22 -9.28 0.15
CA ALA A 103 10.26 -9.74 1.54
C ALA A 103 11.71 -9.86 2.06
N GLU A 104 12.63 -10.33 1.22
CA GLU A 104 14.05 -10.48 1.56
C GLU A 104 14.68 -9.11 1.89
N THR A 105 14.54 -8.14 1.00
CA THR A 105 15.01 -6.76 1.24
C THR A 105 14.35 -6.14 2.46
N LEU A 106 13.06 -6.40 2.70
CA LEU A 106 12.38 -5.90 3.89
C LEU A 106 13.02 -6.44 5.18
N LEU A 107 13.29 -7.75 5.23
CA LEU A 107 13.95 -8.40 6.38
C LEU A 107 15.37 -7.87 6.57
N GLU A 108 16.14 -7.74 5.49
CA GLU A 108 17.52 -7.26 5.57
C GLU A 108 17.63 -5.79 6.01
N THR A 109 16.75 -4.92 5.49
CA THR A 109 16.89 -3.48 5.66
C THR A 109 16.07 -2.90 6.81
N ARG A 110 15.03 -3.61 7.28
CA ARG A 110 14.09 -3.09 8.30
C ARG A 110 13.93 -3.97 9.53
N GLN A 111 14.82 -4.95 9.74
CA GLN A 111 14.94 -5.59 11.05
C GLN A 111 15.24 -4.54 12.13
N GLY A 112 14.41 -4.55 13.18
CA GLY A 112 14.60 -3.70 14.35
C GLY A 112 15.64 -4.28 15.32
N GLN A 113 15.91 -3.53 16.38
CA GLN A 113 16.86 -3.93 17.43
C GLN A 113 16.16 -4.56 18.65
N TYR A 114 14.83 -4.65 18.63
CA TYR A 114 14.02 -5.04 19.78
C TYR A 114 13.35 -6.39 19.49
N PRO A 115 13.50 -7.39 20.37
CA PRO A 115 12.92 -8.71 20.15
C PRO A 115 11.39 -8.67 20.26
N ALA A 116 10.74 -9.71 19.72
CA ALA A 116 9.29 -9.88 19.80
C ALA A 116 8.78 -9.73 21.25
N GLY A 117 7.69 -8.99 21.42
CA GLY A 117 7.07 -8.67 22.70
C GLY A 117 7.73 -7.53 23.49
N ARG A 118 8.88 -7.00 23.04
CA ARG A 118 9.57 -5.89 23.72
C ARG A 118 9.16 -4.55 23.15
N VAL A 119 8.74 -3.62 24.01
CA VAL A 119 8.39 -2.26 23.60
C VAL A 119 9.67 -1.43 23.41
N PRO A 120 9.87 -0.79 22.24
CA PRO A 120 10.97 0.15 22.04
C PRO A 120 10.90 1.34 23.01
N PRO A 121 12.04 1.93 23.42
CA PRO A 121 12.05 3.17 24.19
C PRO A 121 11.40 4.31 23.39
N ASP A 122 10.94 5.33 24.11
CA ASP A 122 10.24 6.52 23.59
C ASP A 122 8.90 6.21 22.88
N THR A 123 8.36 5.00 23.10
CA THR A 123 7.02 4.64 22.64
C THR A 123 5.97 5.42 23.42
N VAL A 124 5.07 6.07 22.70
CA VAL A 124 3.97 6.86 23.28
C VAL A 124 2.62 6.15 23.24
N MET A 125 2.48 5.13 22.38
CA MET A 125 1.28 4.30 22.33
C MET A 125 1.56 2.97 21.64
N LEU A 126 0.74 1.98 21.97
CA LEU A 126 0.61 0.71 21.24
C LEU A 126 -0.76 0.67 20.55
N THR A 127 -0.78 0.22 19.30
CA THR A 127 -2.04 0.00 18.57
C THR A 127 -2.11 -1.40 18.00
N GLY A 128 -3.34 -1.90 17.87
CA GLY A 128 -3.64 -3.21 17.34
C GLY A 128 -4.39 -3.14 16.01
N GLY A 129 -4.17 -4.13 15.17
CA GLY A 129 -5.01 -4.37 14.00
C GLY A 129 -5.30 -5.85 13.87
N VAL A 130 -6.53 -6.18 13.51
CA VAL A 130 -7.01 -7.56 13.40
C VAL A 130 -7.73 -7.75 12.07
N ASP A 131 -7.33 -8.77 11.33
CA ASP A 131 -8.01 -9.23 10.13
C ASP A 131 -8.69 -10.58 10.41
N VAL A 132 -10.01 -10.62 10.20
CA VAL A 132 -10.87 -11.73 10.61
C VAL A 132 -11.04 -12.68 9.44
N GLN A 133 -10.50 -13.89 9.56
CA GLN A 133 -10.56 -14.91 8.51
C GLN A 133 -11.37 -16.12 8.95
N LYS A 134 -11.69 -16.99 7.97
CA LYS A 134 -12.57 -18.15 8.19
C LYS A 134 -12.09 -19.11 9.29
N ARG A 135 -10.77 -19.22 9.49
CA ARG A 135 -10.15 -20.21 10.40
C ARG A 135 -9.41 -19.60 11.58
N CYS A 136 -9.01 -18.33 11.49
CA CYS A 136 -8.21 -17.65 12.48
C CYS A 136 -8.40 -16.13 12.39
N LEU A 137 -7.90 -15.43 13.40
CA LEU A 137 -7.83 -13.99 13.49
C LEU A 137 -6.36 -13.62 13.37
N TYR A 138 -5.96 -13.03 12.25
CA TYR A 138 -4.61 -12.46 12.13
C TYR A 138 -4.56 -11.18 12.96
N TRP A 139 -3.46 -10.95 13.66
CA TRP A 139 -3.31 -9.77 14.49
C TRP A 139 -1.88 -9.24 14.46
N THR A 140 -1.76 -7.93 14.67
CA THR A 140 -0.49 -7.23 14.89
C THR A 140 -0.62 -6.24 16.03
N VAL A 141 0.47 -6.05 16.77
CA VAL A 141 0.64 -5.01 17.79
C VAL A 141 1.83 -4.15 17.38
N ARG A 142 1.59 -2.85 17.21
CA ARG A 142 2.58 -1.88 16.75
C ARG A 142 2.83 -0.78 17.77
N ALA A 143 4.10 -0.54 18.07
CA ALA A 143 4.53 0.59 18.87
C ALA A 143 4.76 1.83 18.01
N TRP A 144 4.40 3.00 18.53
CA TRP A 144 4.59 4.29 17.87
C TRP A 144 5.37 5.25 18.75
N ARG A 145 6.37 5.92 18.16
CA ARG A 145 7.02 7.10 18.71
C ARG A 145 6.34 8.37 18.22
N VAL A 146 6.58 9.49 18.89
CA VAL A 146 5.95 10.77 18.52
C VAL A 146 6.21 11.18 17.08
N ASN A 147 7.43 10.96 16.57
CA ASN A 147 7.79 11.26 15.17
C ASN A 147 7.16 10.32 14.12
N MET A 148 6.19 9.50 14.54
CA MET A 148 5.55 8.45 13.75
C MET A 148 6.48 7.30 13.33
N THR A 149 7.66 7.17 13.95
CA THR A 149 8.45 5.95 13.81
C THR A 149 7.70 4.82 14.48
N SER A 150 7.67 3.65 13.84
CA SER A 150 6.90 2.52 14.33
C SER A 150 7.66 1.22 14.24
N PHE A 151 7.36 0.33 15.18
CA PHE A 151 7.98 -0.97 15.30
C PHE A 151 6.90 -2.03 15.48
N ASN A 152 6.97 -3.11 14.70
CA ASN A 152 6.20 -4.31 15.02
C ASN A 152 6.69 -4.81 16.38
N VAL A 153 5.78 -4.95 17.35
CA VAL A 153 6.12 -5.50 18.68
C VAL A 153 5.84 -6.99 18.69
N ALA A 154 4.68 -7.38 18.19
CA ALA A 154 4.27 -8.77 18.07
C ALA A 154 3.22 -8.90 16.97
N HIS A 155 3.14 -10.08 16.37
CA HIS A 155 2.07 -10.45 15.46
C HIS A 155 1.82 -11.95 15.58
N GLY A 156 0.70 -12.42 15.02
CA GLY A 156 0.39 -13.83 14.99
C GLY A 156 -1.03 -14.12 14.55
N GLN A 157 -1.45 -15.37 14.81
CA GLN A 157 -2.79 -15.86 14.55
C GLN A 157 -3.43 -16.30 15.86
N ALA A 158 -4.67 -15.87 16.10
CA ALA A 158 -5.51 -16.37 17.18
C ALA A 158 -6.61 -17.26 16.61
N PHE A 159 -6.87 -18.40 17.24
CA PHE A 159 -7.90 -19.36 16.83
C PHE A 159 -9.21 -19.17 17.61
N SER A 160 -9.24 -18.22 18.55
CA SER A 160 -10.43 -17.83 19.29
C SER A 160 -10.42 -16.36 19.69
N TRP A 161 -11.62 -15.80 19.91
CA TRP A 161 -11.78 -14.43 20.42
C TRP A 161 -11.15 -14.23 21.81
N GLY A 162 -11.16 -15.26 22.67
CA GLY A 162 -10.50 -15.20 23.97
C GLY A 162 -8.97 -15.21 23.89
N GLU A 163 -8.38 -15.80 22.86
CA GLU A 163 -6.95 -15.64 22.56
C GLU A 163 -6.62 -14.21 22.15
N LEU A 164 -7.41 -13.64 21.24
CA LEU A 164 -7.24 -12.26 20.80
C LEU A 164 -7.36 -11.28 21.97
N GLU A 165 -8.39 -11.43 22.81
CA GLU A 165 -8.60 -10.59 23.99
C GLU A 165 -7.39 -10.65 24.95
N ARG A 166 -6.82 -11.84 25.17
CA ARG A 166 -5.61 -11.99 26.00
C ARG A 166 -4.41 -11.27 25.41
N VAL A 167 -4.20 -11.37 24.11
CA VAL A 167 -3.07 -10.72 23.43
C VAL A 167 -3.18 -9.20 23.48
N MET A 168 -4.38 -8.65 23.23
CA MET A 168 -4.60 -7.20 23.21
C MET A 168 -4.59 -6.58 24.62
N ASN A 169 -5.01 -7.33 25.65
CA ASN A 169 -4.95 -6.89 27.04
C ASN A 169 -3.63 -7.28 27.76
N ALA A 170 -2.70 -7.96 27.09
CA ALA A 170 -1.42 -8.33 27.67
C ALA A 170 -0.59 -7.08 28.04
N TRP A 171 0.22 -7.22 29.10
CA TRP A 171 1.23 -6.23 29.44
C TRP A 171 2.47 -6.45 28.59
N TYR A 172 2.82 -5.46 27.79
CA TYR A 172 4.08 -5.39 27.05
C TYR A 172 5.06 -4.52 27.84
N GLU A 173 6.32 -4.94 27.91
CA GLU A 173 7.32 -4.27 28.74
C GLU A 173 8.46 -3.72 27.89
N ASP A 174 8.93 -2.51 28.22
CA ASP A 174 10.16 -1.95 27.65
C ASP A 174 11.42 -2.42 28.40
N ALA A 175 12.59 -2.04 27.88
CA ALA A 175 13.90 -2.34 28.47
C ALA A 175 14.04 -1.98 29.97
N GLN A 176 13.31 -0.97 30.42
CA GLN A 176 13.37 -0.38 31.76
C GLN A 176 12.23 -0.86 32.68
N GLY A 177 11.35 -1.74 32.22
CA GLY A 177 10.21 -2.26 32.96
C GLY A 177 8.96 -1.37 32.89
N GLY A 178 8.94 -0.38 31.99
CA GLY A 178 7.74 0.37 31.65
C GLY A 178 6.69 -0.55 31.04
N LYS A 179 5.45 -0.43 31.52
CA LYS A 179 4.34 -1.33 31.17
C LYS A 179 3.36 -0.64 30.23
N TYR A 180 3.04 -1.33 29.14
CA TYR A 180 2.18 -0.85 28.07
C TYR A 180 1.09 -1.87 27.76
N GLN A 181 -0.07 -1.38 27.33
CA GLN A 181 -1.15 -2.19 26.77
C GLN A 181 -1.59 -1.56 25.45
N VAL A 182 -2.30 -2.33 24.63
CA VAL A 182 -2.86 -1.82 23.38
C VAL A 182 -3.90 -0.74 23.69
N ASN A 183 -3.65 0.48 23.20
CA ASN A 183 -4.51 1.63 23.45
C ASN A 183 -5.80 1.59 22.63
N LEU A 184 -5.68 1.16 21.37
CA LEU A 184 -6.79 1.01 20.45
C LEU A 184 -6.46 -0.09 19.44
N CYS A 185 -7.42 -0.99 19.23
CA CYS A 185 -7.38 -2.04 18.23
C CYS A 185 -8.53 -1.87 17.25
N LEU A 186 -8.24 -1.90 15.95
CA LEU A 186 -9.27 -1.98 14.91
C LEU A 186 -9.44 -3.43 14.45
N VAL A 187 -10.69 -3.89 14.40
CA VAL A 187 -11.05 -5.27 14.04
C VAL A 187 -11.85 -5.26 12.74
N ASP A 188 -11.36 -5.95 11.71
CA ASP A 188 -12.05 -6.02 10.42
C ASP A 188 -13.41 -6.72 10.53
N ALA A 189 -14.44 -6.03 10.05
CA ALA A 189 -15.81 -6.51 10.01
C ALA A 189 -16.22 -7.02 8.61
N GLY A 190 -15.25 -7.34 7.76
CA GLY A 190 -15.46 -7.90 6.41
C GLY A 190 -15.97 -9.34 6.42
N TYR A 191 -15.61 -10.12 7.45
CA TYR A 191 -16.08 -11.48 7.69
C TYR A 191 -16.72 -11.60 9.09
N GLU A 192 -17.73 -12.46 9.26
CA GLU A 192 -18.44 -12.68 10.54
C GLU A 192 -18.84 -11.37 11.26
N THR A 193 -19.38 -10.42 10.47
CA THR A 193 -19.65 -9.03 10.89
C THR A 193 -20.39 -8.92 12.23
N ASP A 194 -21.38 -9.77 12.48
CA ASP A 194 -22.14 -9.75 13.74
C ASP A 194 -21.29 -10.14 14.95
N THR A 195 -20.47 -11.19 14.81
CA THR A 195 -19.53 -11.63 15.86
C THR A 195 -18.50 -10.55 16.16
N VAL A 196 -17.98 -9.89 15.12
CA VAL A 196 -17.04 -8.76 15.27
C VAL A 196 -17.69 -7.62 16.05
N PHE A 197 -18.92 -7.27 15.69
CA PHE A 197 -19.67 -6.20 16.33
C PHE A 197 -19.95 -6.48 17.80
N ASP A 198 -20.40 -7.69 18.14
CA ASP A 198 -20.62 -8.09 19.53
C ASP A 198 -19.31 -8.10 20.33
N PHE A 199 -18.22 -8.62 19.74
CA PHE A 199 -16.89 -8.60 20.37
C PHE A 199 -16.42 -7.17 20.67
N CYS A 200 -16.54 -6.26 19.70
CA CYS A 200 -16.17 -4.85 19.89
C CYS A 200 -17.11 -4.13 20.87
N ALA A 201 -18.39 -4.49 20.93
CA ALA A 201 -19.31 -3.90 21.88
C ALA A 201 -18.94 -4.27 23.33
N VAL A 202 -18.60 -5.54 23.58
CA VAL A 202 -18.11 -6.02 24.88
C VAL A 202 -16.77 -5.37 25.24
N ASN A 203 -15.88 -5.19 24.26
CA ASN A 203 -14.52 -4.68 24.44
C ASN A 203 -14.34 -3.21 24.04
N SER A 204 -15.42 -2.42 24.13
CA SER A 204 -15.48 -1.04 23.61
C SER A 204 -14.49 -0.05 24.23
N SER A 205 -13.83 -0.41 25.34
CA SER A 205 -12.75 0.38 25.94
C SER A 205 -11.46 0.38 25.13
N TRP A 206 -11.23 -0.62 24.29
CA TRP A 206 -9.98 -0.78 23.53
C TRP A 206 -10.18 -1.31 22.09
N ALA A 207 -11.34 -1.88 21.75
CA ALA A 207 -11.62 -2.44 20.42
C ALA A 207 -12.71 -1.64 19.69
N VAL A 208 -12.50 -1.38 18.40
CA VAL A 208 -13.48 -0.73 17.52
C VAL A 208 -13.57 -1.50 16.21
N ALA A 209 -14.81 -1.74 15.75
CA ALA A 209 -15.03 -2.41 14.47
C ALA A 209 -14.64 -1.48 13.30
N SER A 210 -13.98 -2.03 12.29
CA SER A 210 -13.56 -1.31 11.11
C SER A 210 -13.91 -2.03 9.82
N ARG A 211 -13.95 -1.28 8.72
CA ARG A 211 -14.10 -1.84 7.37
C ARG A 211 -13.35 -1.00 6.36
N GLY A 212 -12.63 -1.65 5.43
CA GLY A 212 -12.06 -0.98 4.27
C GLY A 212 -13.14 -0.31 3.41
N SER A 213 -12.93 0.94 3.01
CA SER A 213 -13.85 1.64 2.13
C SER A 213 -13.68 1.18 0.68
N SER A 214 -14.75 0.69 0.08
CA SER A 214 -14.80 0.35 -1.35
C SER A 214 -14.90 1.59 -2.28
N SER A 215 -15.08 2.77 -1.70
CA SER A 215 -15.28 4.04 -2.41
C SER A 215 -14.17 5.02 -2.05
N ARG A 216 -13.77 5.85 -3.02
CA ARG A 216 -12.78 6.91 -2.79
C ARG A 216 -13.25 7.84 -1.67
N MET A 217 -12.46 7.93 -0.60
CA MET A 217 -12.75 8.78 0.54
C MET A 217 -12.09 10.16 0.37
N GLN A 218 -12.69 11.19 0.98
CA GLN A 218 -12.06 12.52 1.08
C GLN A 218 -11.13 12.63 2.30
N SER A 219 -11.36 11.79 3.31
CA SER A 219 -10.57 11.69 4.54
C SER A 219 -9.95 10.30 4.66
N LYS A 220 -8.89 10.19 5.47
CA LYS A 220 -8.16 8.93 5.72
C LYS A 220 -9.02 7.84 6.37
N TYR A 221 -9.98 8.27 7.17
CA TYR A 221 -11.00 7.42 7.76
C TYR A 221 -12.27 8.24 7.97
N ARG A 222 -13.39 7.55 8.19
CA ARG A 222 -14.69 8.13 8.53
C ARG A 222 -15.27 7.37 9.71
N ALA A 223 -15.68 8.11 10.74
CA ALA A 223 -16.46 7.56 11.83
C ALA A 223 -17.94 7.50 11.45
N GLY A 224 -18.60 6.42 11.83
CA GLY A 224 -20.05 6.28 11.79
C GLY A 224 -20.51 5.42 12.96
N ARG A 225 -21.79 5.04 12.93
CA ARG A 225 -22.39 4.19 13.95
C ARG A 225 -22.92 2.91 13.31
N ILE A 226 -22.87 1.84 14.08
CA ILE A 226 -23.52 0.58 13.73
C ILE A 226 -25.02 0.79 13.93
N GLU A 227 -25.80 0.56 12.88
CA GLU A 227 -27.26 0.59 12.92
C GLU A 227 -27.76 -0.87 12.82
N ARG A 228 -27.88 -1.55 13.96
CA ARG A 228 -28.36 -2.93 14.06
C ARG A 228 -29.08 -3.13 15.38
N ASN A 229 -30.06 -4.02 15.42
CA ASN A 229 -30.68 -4.40 16.70
C ASN A 229 -29.72 -5.31 17.49
N GLY A 230 -29.33 -4.91 18.71
CA GLY A 230 -28.48 -5.73 19.58
C GLY A 230 -27.55 -4.92 20.47
N MET A 231 -26.54 -5.59 21.02
CA MET A 231 -25.56 -4.97 21.93
C MET A 231 -24.64 -3.96 21.22
N ALA A 232 -24.40 -4.17 19.92
CA ALA A 232 -23.59 -3.30 19.10
C ALA A 232 -24.32 -2.07 18.54
N ASP A 233 -25.63 -1.89 18.82
CA ASP A 233 -26.38 -0.76 18.28
C ASP A 233 -25.79 0.58 18.75
N GLY A 234 -25.61 1.51 17.82
CA GLY A 234 -25.03 2.83 18.09
C GLY A 234 -23.54 2.84 18.41
N GLN A 235 -22.87 1.68 18.46
CA GLN A 235 -21.42 1.59 18.67
C GLN A 235 -20.65 2.24 17.52
N LEU A 236 -19.44 2.71 17.83
CA LEU A 236 -18.55 3.31 16.84
C LEU A 236 -18.11 2.27 15.82
N MET A 237 -18.17 2.63 14.55
CA MET A 237 -17.54 1.90 13.45
C MET A 237 -16.70 2.85 12.61
N LEU A 238 -15.54 2.37 12.15
CA LEU A 238 -14.65 3.15 11.30
C LEU A 238 -14.58 2.59 9.87
N TRP A 239 -14.75 3.47 8.89
CA TRP A 239 -14.43 3.19 7.50
C TRP A 239 -13.02 3.69 7.24
N VAL A 240 -12.16 2.81 6.74
CA VAL A 240 -10.72 3.07 6.59
C VAL A 240 -10.36 3.19 5.12
N ASP A 241 -9.61 4.22 4.75
CA ASP A 241 -8.98 4.33 3.43
C ASP A 241 -7.72 3.44 3.42
N THR A 242 -7.89 2.19 3.01
CA THR A 242 -6.82 1.18 3.03
C THR A 242 -5.66 1.59 2.14
N ASP A 243 -5.94 2.15 0.97
CA ASP A 243 -4.91 2.56 0.00
C ASP A 243 -4.04 3.69 0.58
N PHE A 244 -4.64 4.65 1.29
CA PHE A 244 -3.90 5.71 1.97
C PHE A 244 -2.92 5.14 3.01
N TYR A 245 -3.35 4.17 3.82
CA TYR A 245 -2.50 3.58 4.85
C TYR A 245 -1.44 2.65 4.28
N LYS A 246 -1.74 1.90 3.20
CA LYS A 246 -0.74 1.14 2.43
C LYS A 246 0.32 2.07 1.86
N ASP A 247 -0.08 3.18 1.23
CA ASP A 247 0.84 4.22 0.76
C ASP A 247 1.70 4.80 1.89
N MET A 248 1.10 5.04 3.05
CA MET A 248 1.80 5.56 4.22
C MET A 248 2.86 4.57 4.72
N ILE A 249 2.50 3.30 4.90
CA ILE A 249 3.40 2.24 5.36
C ILE A 249 4.57 2.09 4.39
N PHE A 250 4.29 1.88 3.10
CA PHE A 250 5.34 1.67 2.09
C PHE A 250 6.25 2.89 1.92
N SER A 251 5.73 4.12 2.07
CA SER A 251 6.58 5.33 2.05
C SER A 251 7.54 5.45 3.25
N ARG A 252 7.26 4.72 4.34
CA ARG A 252 8.04 4.73 5.59
C ARG A 252 9.04 3.58 5.65
N LEU A 253 8.90 2.56 4.81
CA LEU A 253 9.90 1.53 4.58
C LEU A 253 11.22 2.06 4.02
N PHE A 254 11.29 3.34 3.64
CA PHE A 254 12.51 4.00 3.15
C PHE A 254 13.04 5.06 4.10
N ARG A 255 12.46 5.20 5.30
CA ARG A 255 12.81 6.25 6.24
C ARG A 255 13.57 5.70 7.44
N GLU A 256 14.50 6.50 7.92
CA GLU A 256 15.27 6.22 9.13
C GLU A 256 14.44 6.47 10.40
N VAL A 257 14.96 5.99 11.53
CA VAL A 257 14.32 6.03 12.86
C VAL A 257 13.97 7.45 13.29
N GLU A 258 14.76 8.45 12.89
CA GLU A 258 14.57 9.86 13.24
C GLU A 258 13.42 10.50 12.43
N ASN A 259 13.11 9.93 11.26
CA ASN A 259 12.21 10.52 10.26
C ASN A 259 10.89 9.76 10.08
N GLY A 260 10.53 8.92 11.04
CA GLY A 260 9.27 8.19 11.00
C GLY A 260 9.35 6.85 10.26
N GLY A 261 10.46 6.13 10.37
CA GLY A 261 10.63 4.81 9.75
C GLY A 261 9.63 3.76 10.24
N TRP A 262 9.45 2.72 9.43
CA TRP A 262 8.62 1.55 9.75
C TRP A 262 9.53 0.33 9.84
N PHE A 263 9.55 -0.31 11.00
CA PHE A 263 10.48 -1.38 11.33
C PHE A 263 9.76 -2.64 11.82
N LEU A 264 10.44 -3.77 11.66
CA LEU A 264 10.09 -5.08 12.21
C LEU A 264 10.68 -5.23 13.62
N HIS A 265 10.26 -6.25 14.37
CA HIS A 265 11.04 -6.68 15.53
C HIS A 265 12.28 -7.47 15.08
N ASP A 266 13.24 -7.60 15.98
CA ASP A 266 14.39 -8.48 15.82
C ASP A 266 13.92 -9.94 15.66
N GLY A 267 14.51 -10.66 14.71
CA GLY A 267 14.13 -12.03 14.36
C GLY A 267 12.71 -12.19 13.80
N CYS A 268 12.18 -11.17 13.09
CA CYS A 268 10.90 -11.28 12.39
C CYS A 268 10.92 -12.40 11.35
N ASP A 269 9.86 -13.20 11.32
CA ASP A 269 9.76 -14.35 10.43
C ASP A 269 9.48 -13.96 8.97
N PRO A 270 9.86 -14.82 8.01
CA PRO A 270 9.63 -14.58 6.60
C PRO A 270 8.15 -14.51 6.20
N GLU A 271 7.26 -15.30 6.84
CA GLU A 271 5.84 -15.31 6.50
C GLU A 271 5.21 -13.93 6.68
N TYR A 272 5.52 -13.27 7.79
CA TYR A 272 5.08 -11.90 8.04
C TYR A 272 5.60 -10.95 6.95
N ALA A 273 6.89 -10.97 6.63
CA ALA A 273 7.48 -10.09 5.61
C ALA A 273 6.90 -10.34 4.19
N GLU A 274 6.62 -11.60 3.85
CA GLU A 274 5.95 -12.01 2.61
C GLU A 274 4.55 -11.39 2.53
N GLN A 275 3.74 -11.49 3.59
CA GLN A 275 2.40 -10.93 3.59
C GLN A 275 2.38 -9.38 3.59
N ILE A 276 3.32 -8.73 4.29
CA ILE A 276 3.47 -7.26 4.23
C ILE A 276 3.79 -6.78 2.82
N THR A 277 4.56 -7.57 2.08
CA THR A 277 4.99 -7.25 0.71
C THR A 277 4.16 -7.96 -0.35
N ALA A 278 3.05 -8.61 0.00
CA ALA A 278 2.23 -9.39 -0.92
C ALA A 278 1.55 -8.54 -2.00
N GLU A 279 1.38 -7.25 -1.75
CA GLU A 279 0.82 -6.29 -2.70
C GLU A 279 1.87 -5.33 -3.27
N HIS A 280 1.59 -4.83 -4.47
CA HIS A 280 2.32 -3.73 -5.09
C HIS A 280 1.37 -2.65 -5.59
N LYS A 281 1.88 -1.43 -5.74
CA LYS A 281 1.10 -0.34 -6.35
C LYS A 281 1.38 -0.30 -7.83
N VAL A 282 0.31 -0.34 -8.63
CA VAL A 282 0.40 -0.20 -10.07
C VAL A 282 -0.34 1.02 -10.57
N ILE A 283 0.18 1.63 -11.63
CA ILE A 283 -0.44 2.71 -12.38
C ILE A 283 -0.97 2.13 -13.68
N GLU A 284 -2.27 2.26 -13.90
CA GLU A 284 -2.94 1.83 -15.13
C GLU A 284 -3.71 2.99 -15.77
N ARG A 285 -3.83 2.97 -17.09
CA ARG A 285 -4.57 3.99 -17.83
C ARG A 285 -6.00 3.52 -18.08
N ARG A 286 -6.97 4.06 -17.33
CA ARG A 286 -8.40 3.79 -17.54
C ARG A 286 -9.09 4.98 -18.18
N ARG A 287 -9.72 4.75 -19.34
CA ARG A 287 -10.50 5.76 -20.08
C ARG A 287 -9.72 7.07 -20.31
N GLY A 288 -8.41 6.97 -20.57
CA GLY A 288 -7.53 8.11 -20.81
C GLY A 288 -6.87 8.72 -19.56
N HIS A 289 -7.36 8.39 -18.35
CA HIS A 289 -6.80 8.88 -17.09
C HIS A 289 -5.86 7.84 -16.45
N LEU A 290 -4.77 8.31 -15.83
CA LEU A 290 -3.92 7.47 -14.98
C LEU A 290 -4.63 7.25 -13.64
N VAL A 291 -4.77 5.99 -13.26
CA VAL A 291 -5.33 5.56 -11.98
C VAL A 291 -4.31 4.63 -11.34
N SER A 292 -3.93 4.91 -10.10
CA SER A 292 -3.09 4.03 -9.31
C SER A 292 -3.95 3.15 -8.41
N ARG A 293 -3.60 1.88 -8.25
CA ARG A 293 -4.28 0.96 -7.32
C ARG A 293 -3.29 -0.04 -6.74
N TRP A 294 -3.60 -0.54 -5.55
CA TRP A 294 -2.90 -1.68 -4.96
C TRP A 294 -3.43 -2.99 -5.56
N GLU A 295 -2.53 -3.90 -5.91
CA GLU A 295 -2.84 -5.23 -6.43
C GLU A 295 -1.96 -6.28 -5.76
N GLN A 296 -2.50 -7.48 -5.53
CA GLN A 296 -1.71 -8.62 -5.08
C GLN A 296 -0.74 -9.04 -6.18
N LYS A 297 0.51 -9.31 -5.80
CA LYS A 297 1.55 -9.82 -6.71
C LYS A 297 1.23 -11.22 -7.23
N VAL A 298 0.70 -12.06 -6.35
CA VAL A 298 0.28 -13.43 -6.64
C VAL A 298 -1.22 -13.53 -6.39
N SER A 299 -1.98 -13.99 -7.39
CA SER A 299 -3.41 -14.15 -7.26
C SER A 299 -3.74 -15.18 -6.18
N GLY A 300 -4.49 -14.77 -5.16
CA GLY A 300 -4.85 -15.64 -4.04
C GLY A 300 -3.73 -15.84 -3.02
N GLY A 301 -2.67 -15.03 -3.06
CA GLY A 301 -1.70 -14.97 -1.97
C GLY A 301 -2.28 -14.31 -0.72
N ASP A 302 -1.72 -14.66 0.44
CA ASP A 302 -2.15 -14.11 1.72
C ASP A 302 -1.56 -12.71 1.93
N ASN A 303 -2.38 -11.77 2.39
CA ASN A 303 -2.00 -10.38 2.68
C ASN A 303 -2.53 -9.92 4.06
N HIS A 304 -2.96 -10.85 4.89
CA HIS A 304 -3.70 -10.59 6.13
C HIS A 304 -2.92 -9.71 7.12
N TYR A 305 -1.60 -9.91 7.23
CA TYR A 305 -0.77 -9.04 8.07
C TYR A 305 -0.65 -7.60 7.53
N LEU A 306 -0.68 -7.39 6.20
CA LEU A 306 -0.69 -6.04 5.63
C LEU A 306 -1.98 -5.30 6.00
N ASP A 307 -3.11 -5.99 5.93
CA ASP A 307 -4.39 -5.41 6.32
C ASP A 307 -4.46 -5.15 7.84
N CYS A 308 -3.91 -6.04 8.67
CA CYS A 308 -3.71 -5.79 10.11
C CYS A 308 -2.88 -4.52 10.35
N GLU A 309 -1.80 -4.32 9.61
CA GLU A 309 -0.92 -3.16 9.74
C GLU A 309 -1.60 -1.85 9.30
N VAL A 310 -2.42 -1.90 8.26
CA VAL A 310 -3.29 -0.80 7.85
C VAL A 310 -4.24 -0.40 8.99
N TYR A 311 -4.85 -1.38 9.65
CA TYR A 311 -5.76 -1.15 10.76
C TYR A 311 -5.05 -0.61 12.01
N ALA A 312 -3.87 -1.14 12.35
CA ALA A 312 -3.04 -0.63 13.44
C ALA A 312 -2.56 0.81 13.19
N ALA A 313 -2.23 1.16 11.94
CA ALA A 313 -1.87 2.52 11.54
C ALA A 313 -3.07 3.49 11.63
N CYS A 314 -4.26 3.06 11.19
CA CYS A 314 -5.47 3.85 11.35
C CYS A 314 -5.82 4.05 12.82
N ALA A 315 -5.68 3.02 13.66
CA ALA A 315 -5.88 3.12 15.10
C ALA A 315 -4.98 4.21 15.72
N ALA A 316 -3.72 4.31 15.31
CA ALA A 316 -2.80 5.32 15.82
C ALA A 316 -3.20 6.75 15.42
N ASP A 317 -3.66 6.92 14.18
CA ASP A 317 -4.19 8.20 13.70
C ASP A 317 -5.47 8.60 14.45
N VAL A 318 -6.36 7.65 14.74
CA VAL A 318 -7.61 7.86 15.50
C VAL A 318 -7.33 8.19 16.97
N TYR A 319 -6.39 7.46 17.59
CA TYR A 319 -6.00 7.68 18.99
C TYR A 319 -5.20 8.99 19.19
N GLY A 320 -4.74 9.62 18.11
CA GLY A 320 -4.24 10.99 18.11
C GLY A 320 -2.72 11.13 17.95
N LEU A 321 -2.03 10.14 17.40
CA LEU A 321 -0.57 10.18 17.18
C LEU A 321 -0.11 11.46 16.48
N ARG A 322 -0.82 11.89 15.43
CA ARG A 322 -0.49 13.13 14.69
C ARG A 322 -0.70 14.40 15.51
N THR A 323 -1.67 14.40 16.41
CA THR A 323 -1.91 15.53 17.31
C THR A 323 -0.79 15.63 18.33
N ILE A 324 -0.32 14.50 18.85
CA ILE A 324 0.85 14.43 19.74
C ILE A 324 2.09 14.96 19.01
N TYR A 325 2.34 14.48 17.78
CA TYR A 325 3.43 14.96 16.93
C TYR A 325 3.40 16.47 16.71
N SER A 326 2.25 17.02 16.27
CA SER A 326 2.11 18.45 16.02
C SER A 326 2.34 19.30 17.27
N ARG A 327 1.91 18.83 18.45
CA ARG A 327 2.14 19.53 19.72
C ARG A 327 3.62 19.54 20.10
N GLN A 328 4.32 18.42 19.95
CA GLN A 328 5.76 18.36 20.21
C GLN A 328 6.55 19.26 19.24
N ALA A 329 6.22 19.20 17.95
CA ALA A 329 6.86 20.06 16.94
C ALA A 329 6.65 21.56 17.22
N GLN A 330 5.49 21.96 17.76
CA GLN A 330 5.24 23.34 18.19
C GLN A 330 6.05 23.72 19.44
N ALA A 331 6.23 22.80 20.39
CA ALA A 331 7.00 23.05 21.61
C ALA A 331 8.51 23.19 21.33
N GLU A 332 9.01 22.53 20.28
CA GLU A 332 10.42 22.58 19.86
C GLU A 332 10.74 23.80 18.96
N GLN A 333 9.74 24.55 18.49
CA GLN A 333 9.98 25.78 17.74
C GLN A 333 10.48 26.90 18.68
N PRO A 334 11.61 27.56 18.37
CA PRO A 334 12.06 28.71 19.13
C PRO A 334 10.99 29.82 19.06
N PRO A 335 10.82 30.62 20.14
CA PRO A 335 9.83 31.69 20.14
C PRO A 335 10.06 32.62 18.96
N PRO A 336 8.99 33.12 18.31
CA PRO A 336 9.12 34.02 17.17
C PRO A 336 10.01 35.20 17.58
N GLN A 337 11.09 35.43 16.82
CA GLN A 337 11.92 36.60 17.03
C GLN A 337 11.01 37.84 16.91
N PRO A 338 11.09 38.80 17.85
CA PRO A 338 10.29 40.00 17.76
C PRO A 338 10.59 40.68 16.43
N GLU A 339 9.57 40.81 15.58
CA GLU A 339 9.69 41.52 14.30
C GLU A 339 10.31 42.90 14.59
N SER A 340 11.52 43.13 14.05
CA SER A 340 12.13 44.44 14.09
C SER A 340 11.22 45.38 13.33
N ARG A 341 10.46 46.19 14.08
CA ARG A 341 9.57 47.23 13.56
C ARG A 341 10.41 48.05 12.57
N PRO A 342 10.07 48.10 11.27
CA PRO A 342 10.87 48.84 10.32
C PRO A 342 10.97 50.29 10.80
N GLU A 343 12.19 50.77 11.03
CA GLU A 343 12.44 52.15 11.41
C GLU A 343 11.77 53.04 10.36
N ARG A 344 10.81 53.87 10.79
CA ARG A 344 10.23 54.88 9.91
C ARG A 344 11.38 55.74 9.39
N PRO A 345 11.56 55.89 8.07
CA PRO A 345 12.66 56.69 7.54
C PRO A 345 12.57 58.10 8.11
N ARG A 346 13.66 58.53 8.79
CA ARG A 346 13.81 59.89 9.32
C ARG A 346 13.67 60.87 8.15
N ARG A 347 12.50 61.52 8.05
CA ARG A 347 12.26 62.62 7.10
C ARG A 347 13.32 63.69 7.34
N HIS A 348 14.29 63.80 6.43
CA HIS A 348 15.18 64.95 6.37
C HIS A 348 14.33 66.18 6.07
N GLY A 349 14.15 67.04 7.07
CA GLY A 349 13.47 68.31 6.93
C GLY A 349 14.23 69.20 5.96
N LYS A 350 13.70 69.37 4.75
CA LYS A 350 14.11 70.47 3.86
C LYS A 350 13.60 71.76 4.47
N SER A 351 14.52 72.62 4.94
CA SER A 351 14.22 73.96 5.41
C SER A 351 13.67 74.82 4.27
N PHE A 352 12.37 75.05 4.24
CA PHE A 352 11.77 76.07 3.38
C PHE A 352 11.94 77.44 4.05
N ARG A 353 12.83 78.26 3.48
CA ARG A 353 12.90 79.71 3.77
C ARG A 353 11.59 80.37 3.35
N ARG A 354 10.82 80.89 4.30
CA ARG A 354 9.70 81.80 4.02
C ARG A 354 10.27 83.15 3.56
N ARG A 355 9.97 83.55 2.32
CA ARG A 355 9.98 84.96 1.92
C ARG A 355 8.74 85.61 2.55
N GLY A 356 8.95 86.64 3.35
CA GLY A 356 7.88 87.51 3.82
C GLY A 356 7.43 88.47 2.73
N SER A 357 6.12 88.70 2.67
CA SER A 357 5.51 89.85 2.01
C SER A 357 4.53 90.46 3.00
N VAL A 358 4.72 91.76 3.24
CA VAL A 358 3.72 92.70 3.74
C VAL A 358 2.69 92.93 2.65
#